data_AF-A0A367JMZ1-F1
#
_entry.id   AF-A0A367JMZ1-F1
#
_cell.length_a   1.000
_cell.length_b   1.000
_cell.length_c   1.000
_cell.angle_alpha   90.00
_cell.angle_beta   90.00
_cell.angle_gamma   90.00
#
_symmetry.space_group_name_H-M   'P 1'
#
loop_
_entity.id
_entity.type
_entity.pdbx_description
1 polymer ?
#
loop_
_entity_poly.entity_id
_entity_poly.type
_entity_poly.pdbx_seq_one_letter_code
_entity_poly.pdbx_strand_id
1 'polypeptide(L)'
;MQFVAKCEGLLVNCTEVYSRYPTLDAHHEQTKIKHHQSLITTLPHPTTKYPNVERFIVEKDNSLKLVFGTTTMNVLITSSIRIDKNQPLVIGPSSTNGFSVSKDTIIPIRRSFIKWYGDLRQRGFNDLTNRELYSFDEYAQL
;
A
#
# COMPACT_ATOMS: atom_id res chain seq x y z
N MET A 1 -7.80 -3.52 5.28
CA MET A 1 -6.96 -2.36 5.71
C MET A 1 -7.85 -1.12 5.72
N GLN A 2 -7.52 -0.07 6.47
CA GLN A 2 -8.26 1.21 6.45
C GLN A 2 -7.30 2.37 6.19
N PHE A 3 -7.75 3.37 5.46
CA PHE A 3 -7.10 4.68 5.36
C PHE A 3 -8.02 5.75 5.90
N VAL A 4 -7.46 6.67 6.69
CA VAL A 4 -8.20 7.80 7.24
C VAL A 4 -7.39 9.07 6.97
N ALA A 5 -8.02 10.09 6.42
CA ALA A 5 -7.38 11.37 6.18
C ALA A 5 -8.36 12.49 6.56
N LYS A 6 -8.00 13.33 7.53
CA LYS A 6 -8.91 14.34 8.10
C LYS A 6 -10.22 13.71 8.59
N CYS A 7 -11.33 13.95 7.88
CA CYS A 7 -12.66 13.39 8.15
C CYS A 7 -13.10 12.37 7.07
N GLU A 8 -12.19 11.95 6.20
CA GLU A 8 -12.45 10.96 5.16
C GLU A 8 -11.96 9.57 5.59
N GLY A 9 -12.70 8.52 5.24
CA GLY A 9 -12.37 7.14 5.59
C GLY A 9 -12.58 6.20 4.42
N LEU A 10 -11.54 5.44 4.07
CA LEU A 10 -11.58 4.42 3.04
C LEU A 10 -11.33 3.05 3.66
N LEU A 11 -12.28 2.14 3.51
CA LEU A 11 -12.09 0.72 3.83
C LEU A 11 -11.61 0.00 2.56
N VAL A 12 -10.45 -0.64 2.67
CA VAL A 12 -9.85 -1.45 1.62
C VAL A 12 -10.34 -2.88 1.78
N ASN A 13 -11.05 -3.37 0.76
CA ASN A 13 -11.66 -4.70 0.72
C ASN A 13 -10.76 -5.72 0.00
N CYS A 14 -10.21 -5.34 -1.16
CA CYS A 14 -9.37 -6.21 -1.96
C CYS A 14 -8.10 -5.49 -2.42
N THR A 15 -7.02 -6.28 -2.50
CA THR A 15 -5.71 -5.84 -2.95
C THR A 15 -5.04 -6.90 -3.81
N GLU A 16 -4.20 -6.49 -4.74
CA GLU A 16 -3.35 -7.38 -5.55
C GLU A 16 -1.89 -6.94 -5.50
N VAL A 17 -0.97 -7.88 -5.74
CA VAL A 17 0.46 -7.56 -5.87
C VAL A 17 0.64 -6.74 -7.13
N TYR A 18 1.28 -5.58 -7.00
CA TYR A 18 1.53 -4.65 -8.09
C TYR A 18 3.02 -4.64 -8.41
N SER A 19 3.45 -5.31 -9.48
CA SER A 19 4.89 -5.41 -9.73
C SER A 19 5.48 -4.06 -10.14
N ARG A 20 6.79 -3.90 -9.96
CA ARG A 20 7.58 -2.81 -10.58
C ARG A 20 8.18 -3.21 -11.91
N TYR A 21 8.25 -4.51 -12.17
CA TYR A 21 8.93 -5.05 -13.34
C TYR A 21 7.92 -5.48 -14.42
N PRO A 22 8.09 -5.02 -15.67
CA PRO A 22 7.19 -5.36 -16.78
C PRO A 22 7.10 -6.84 -17.09
N THR A 23 8.15 -7.60 -16.78
CA THR A 23 8.24 -9.03 -17.06
C THR A 23 7.37 -9.88 -16.16
N LEU A 24 7.00 -9.36 -14.99
CA LEU A 24 6.21 -10.09 -13.99
C LEU A 24 4.73 -9.71 -14.01
N ASP A 25 4.41 -8.51 -14.49
CA ASP A 25 3.05 -7.97 -14.48
C ASP A 25 2.86 -6.98 -15.64
N ALA A 26 1.89 -7.25 -16.51
CA ALA A 26 1.52 -6.35 -17.59
C ALA A 26 1.04 -4.98 -17.08
N HIS A 27 0.47 -4.95 -15.87
CA HIS A 27 -0.05 -3.75 -15.23
C HIS A 27 0.96 -3.06 -14.32
N HIS A 28 2.22 -3.51 -14.25
CA HIS A 28 3.29 -2.97 -13.40
C HIS A 28 3.39 -1.44 -13.32
N GLU A 29 3.97 -0.97 -12.22
CA GLU A 29 4.37 0.41 -12.03
C GLU A 29 5.35 0.86 -13.12
N GLN A 30 4.96 1.89 -13.88
CA GLN A 30 5.84 2.47 -14.89
C GLN A 30 6.54 3.69 -14.32
N THR A 31 7.79 3.53 -13.90
CA THR A 31 8.71 4.66 -13.62
C THR A 31 9.23 5.24 -14.94
N LYS A 32 8.33 5.77 -15.77
CA LYS A 32 8.74 6.44 -17.01
C LYS A 32 9.12 7.87 -16.72
N ILE A 33 10.41 8.19 -16.89
CA ILE A 33 10.88 9.58 -16.93
C ILE A 33 10.39 10.17 -18.25
N LYS A 34 9.31 10.95 -18.24
CA LYS A 34 9.11 11.95 -19.30
C LYS A 34 10.08 13.09 -19.01
N HIS A 35 10.77 13.59 -20.04
CA HIS A 35 11.68 14.73 -19.89
C HIS A 35 10.98 15.85 -19.09
N HIS A 36 11.64 16.35 -18.03
CA HIS A 36 11.17 17.40 -17.12
C HIS A 36 10.02 17.04 -16.16
N GLN A 37 9.68 15.76 -15.98
CA GLN A 37 8.74 15.34 -14.93
C GLN A 37 9.45 14.65 -13.76
N SER A 38 9.00 14.96 -12.54
CA SER A 38 9.46 14.27 -11.34
C SER A 38 9.17 12.77 -11.43
N LEU A 39 10.12 11.96 -10.96
CA LEU A 39 9.96 10.52 -10.90
C LEU A 39 8.75 10.18 -10.01
N ILE A 40 7.71 9.60 -10.61
CA ILE A 40 6.60 9.02 -9.86
C ILE A 40 7.06 7.63 -9.41
N THR A 41 7.24 7.45 -8.10
CA THR A 41 7.61 6.18 -7.50
C THR A 41 6.76 5.91 -6.26
N THR A 42 6.39 4.65 -6.09
CA THR A 42 5.75 4.11 -4.89
C THR A 42 6.76 3.66 -3.84
N LEU A 43 8.07 3.84 -4.08
CA LEU A 43 9.09 3.61 -3.07
C LEU A 43 8.93 4.57 -1.89
N PRO A 44 9.06 4.08 -0.63
CA PRO A 44 9.03 4.94 0.55
C PRO A 44 10.05 6.06 0.48
N HIS A 45 9.58 7.31 0.55
CA HIS A 45 10.46 8.47 0.65
C HIS A 45 10.97 8.63 2.09
N PRO A 46 12.21 9.11 2.34
CA PRO A 46 12.73 9.34 3.70
C PRO A 46 11.86 10.25 4.59
N THR A 47 10.98 11.05 3.99
CA THR A 47 10.08 11.98 4.68
C THR A 47 8.63 11.50 4.76
N THR A 48 8.38 10.23 4.46
CA THR A 48 7.05 9.64 4.60
C THR A 48 6.67 9.48 6.08
N LYS A 49 5.36 9.44 6.37
CA LYS A 49 4.82 9.37 7.73
C LYS A 49 5.12 8.06 8.44
N TYR A 50 5.18 6.96 7.67
CA TYR A 50 5.43 5.62 8.18
C TYR A 50 6.72 5.10 7.57
N PRO A 51 7.81 4.93 8.36
CA PRO A 51 9.06 4.41 7.82
C PRO A 51 8.82 3.15 6.99
N ASN A 52 9.43 3.09 5.80
CA ASN A 52 9.33 1.97 4.85
C ASN A 52 7.94 1.74 4.23
N VAL A 53 7.00 2.67 4.39
CA VAL A 53 5.65 2.57 3.82
C VAL A 53 5.28 3.87 3.11
N GLU A 54 4.98 3.76 1.81
CA GLU A 54 4.42 4.84 1.00
C GLU A 54 2.96 4.58 0.67
N ARG A 55 2.17 5.65 0.56
CA ARG A 55 0.83 5.57 -0.02
C ARG A 55 0.76 6.56 -1.14
N PHE A 56 0.35 6.10 -2.31
CA PHE A 56 0.44 6.90 -3.51
C PHE A 56 -0.77 6.69 -4.40
N ILE A 57 -1.19 7.73 -5.11
CA ILE A 57 -2.16 7.62 -6.20
C ILE A 57 -1.39 7.73 -7.51
N VAL A 58 -1.34 6.65 -8.27
CA VAL A 58 -0.74 6.63 -9.60
C VAL A 58 -1.82 6.94 -10.62
N GLU A 59 -1.67 8.04 -11.34
CA GLU A 59 -2.50 8.34 -12.50
C GLU A 59 -1.92 7.65 -13.74
N LYS A 60 -2.61 6.64 -14.25
CA LYS A 60 -2.18 5.86 -15.42
C LYS A 60 -3.39 5.33 -16.17
N ASP A 61 -3.34 5.32 -17.49
CA ASP A 61 -4.42 4.80 -18.35
C ASP A 61 -5.81 5.42 -18.05
N ASN A 62 -5.84 6.73 -17.76
CA ASN A 62 -7.04 7.48 -17.30
C ASN A 62 -7.68 6.91 -16.02
N SER A 63 -6.91 6.19 -15.21
CA SER A 63 -7.33 5.62 -13.92
C SER A 63 -6.49 6.17 -12.78
N LEU A 64 -7.13 6.41 -11.64
CA LEU A 64 -6.47 6.78 -10.38
C LEU A 64 -6.28 5.52 -9.55
N LYS A 65 -5.07 4.95 -9.61
CA LYS A 65 -4.71 3.71 -8.94
C LYS A 65 -4.19 4.00 -7.55
N LEU A 66 -4.85 3.46 -6.53
CA LEU A 66 -4.40 3.61 -5.15
C LEU A 66 -3.40 2.50 -4.82
N VAL A 67 -2.15 2.88 -4.57
CA VAL A 67 -1.05 1.94 -4.33
C VAL A 67 -0.51 2.12 -2.92
N PHE A 68 -0.28 0.99 -2.26
CA PHE A 68 0.43 0.86 -1.01
C PHE A 68 1.82 0.30 -1.30
N GLY A 69 2.85 1.13 -1.19
CA GLY A 69 4.23 0.78 -1.50
C GLY A 69 5.03 0.51 -0.24
N THR A 70 5.89 -0.50 -0.29
CA THR A 70 6.91 -0.77 0.72
C THR A 70 8.27 -0.88 0.05
N THR A 71 9.36 -1.05 0.79
CA THR A 71 10.66 -1.32 0.16
C THR A 71 10.65 -2.62 -0.66
N THR A 72 9.85 -3.61 -0.25
CA THR A 72 9.95 -4.99 -0.73
C THR A 72 8.82 -5.41 -1.65
N MET A 73 7.65 -4.77 -1.56
CA MET A 73 6.52 -4.99 -2.46
C MET A 73 5.68 -3.73 -2.66
N ASN A 74 4.95 -3.68 -3.77
CA ASN A 74 3.83 -2.76 -3.92
C ASN A 74 2.53 -3.56 -3.99
N VAL A 75 1.46 -2.92 -3.52
CA VAL A 75 0.14 -3.50 -3.44
C VAL A 75 -0.84 -2.52 -4.07
N LEU A 76 -1.50 -2.94 -5.14
CA LEU A 76 -2.58 -2.17 -5.77
C LEU A 76 -3.88 -2.50 -5.06
N ILE A 77 -4.63 -1.47 -4.70
CA ILE A 77 -5.97 -1.65 -4.19
C ILE A 77 -6.90 -1.79 -5.38
N THR A 78 -7.75 -2.82 -5.35
CA THR A 78 -8.67 -3.15 -6.44
C THR A 78 -10.12 -3.10 -6.02
N SER A 79 -10.38 -3.04 -4.70
CA SER A 79 -11.73 -2.79 -4.20
C SER A 79 -11.72 -2.02 -2.90
N SER A 80 -12.55 -0.98 -2.83
CA SER A 80 -12.65 -0.10 -1.67
C SER A 80 -14.03 0.53 -1.53
N ILE A 81 -14.40 0.87 -0.30
CA ILE A 81 -15.65 1.55 0.05
C ILE A 81 -15.38 2.75 0.95
N ARG A 82 -16.11 3.84 0.73
CA ARG A 82 -16.10 5.00 1.62
C ARG A 82 -16.93 4.70 2.86
N ILE A 83 -16.32 4.80 4.03
CA ILE A 83 -17.02 4.63 5.31
C ILE A 83 -17.54 5.96 5.85
N ASP A 84 -17.04 7.08 5.31
CA ASP A 84 -17.49 8.44 5.64
C ASP A 84 -18.63 8.94 4.76
N LYS A 85 -18.91 8.27 3.64
CA LYS A 85 -19.94 8.67 2.65
C LYS A 85 -20.81 7.49 2.28
N ASN A 86 -22.09 7.74 2.01
CA ASN A 86 -22.98 6.73 1.44
C ASN A 86 -22.74 6.62 -0.08
N GLN A 87 -21.63 5.98 -0.45
CA GLN A 87 -21.23 5.74 -1.84
C GLN A 87 -21.13 4.25 -2.12
N PRO A 88 -21.41 3.81 -3.37
CA PRO A 88 -21.23 2.42 -3.73
C PRO A 88 -19.76 1.99 -3.60
N LEU A 89 -19.58 0.68 -3.44
CA LEU A 89 -18.29 0.03 -3.57
C LEU A 89 -17.70 0.32 -4.95
N VAL A 90 -16.40 0.59 -5.01
CA VAL A 90 -15.67 0.63 -6.27
C VAL A 90 -14.84 -0.63 -6.43
N ILE A 91 -14.86 -1.20 -7.63
CA ILE A 91 -14.10 -2.39 -8.03
C ILE A 91 -13.32 -2.03 -9.30
N GLY A 92 -12.07 -2.47 -9.37
CA GLY A 92 -11.17 -2.26 -10.49
C GLY A 92 -10.02 -1.30 -10.17
N PRO A 93 -9.23 -0.92 -11.19
CA PRO A 93 -7.98 -0.19 -11.02
C PRO A 93 -8.19 1.24 -10.49
N SER A 94 -9.33 1.87 -10.76
CA SER A 94 -9.69 3.19 -10.24
C SER A 94 -10.25 3.13 -8.80
N SER A 95 -9.52 2.52 -7.88
CA SER A 95 -10.03 2.13 -6.56
C SER A 95 -9.98 3.24 -5.51
N THR A 96 -9.72 4.50 -5.88
CA THR A 96 -9.67 5.60 -4.90
C THR A 96 -11.05 5.91 -4.35
N ASN A 97 -12.12 5.66 -5.09
CA ASN A 97 -13.50 6.03 -4.71
C ASN A 97 -13.59 7.50 -4.24
N GLY A 98 -12.90 8.40 -4.96
CA GLY A 98 -12.79 9.82 -4.64
C GLY A 98 -12.05 10.14 -3.33
N PHE A 99 -11.33 9.19 -2.74
CA PHE A 99 -10.49 9.40 -1.56
C PHE A 99 -9.17 10.05 -1.98
N SER A 100 -8.78 11.11 -1.27
CA SER A 100 -7.52 11.79 -1.52
C SER A 100 -6.46 11.34 -0.52
N VAL A 101 -5.38 10.72 -1.02
CA VAL A 101 -4.22 10.38 -0.20
C VAL A 101 -3.34 11.61 -0.01
N SER A 102 -2.87 11.78 1.22
CA SER A 102 -1.89 12.81 1.58
C SER A 102 -0.89 12.28 2.61
N LYS A 103 0.15 13.05 2.89
CA LYS A 103 1.13 12.72 3.95
C LYS A 103 0.46 12.52 5.31
N ASP A 104 -0.63 13.25 5.58
CA ASP A 104 -1.37 13.19 6.84
C ASP A 104 -2.29 11.99 6.97
N THR A 105 -2.55 11.28 5.86
CA THR A 105 -3.34 10.04 5.89
C THR A 105 -2.77 9.12 6.97
N ILE A 106 -3.61 8.35 7.64
CA ILE A 106 -3.21 7.36 8.65
C ILE A 106 -3.75 5.99 8.26
N ILE A 107 -3.02 4.97 8.70
CA ILE A 107 -3.41 3.57 8.62
C ILE A 107 -3.68 3.13 10.07
N PRO A 108 -4.94 3.10 10.52
CA PRO A 108 -5.24 2.67 11.87
C PRO A 108 -5.00 1.15 12.01
N ILE A 109 -4.28 0.77 13.05
CA ILE A 109 -4.12 -0.61 13.49
C ILE A 109 -4.88 -0.76 14.80
N ARG A 110 -5.73 -1.80 14.92
CA ARG A 110 -6.47 -2.06 16.16
C ARG A 110 -5.49 -2.38 17.29
N ARG A 111 -5.61 -1.67 18.41
CA ARG A 111 -4.76 -1.90 19.60
C ARG A 111 -4.85 -3.33 20.13
N SER A 112 -6.01 -3.96 20.02
CA SER A 112 -6.19 -5.38 20.38
C SER A 112 -5.31 -6.32 19.57
N PHE A 113 -5.08 -6.02 18.28
CA PHE A 113 -4.19 -6.81 17.44
C PHE A 113 -2.73 -6.69 17.90
N ILE A 114 -2.29 -5.48 18.26
CA ILE A 114 -0.94 -5.26 18.80
C ILE A 114 -0.75 -6.04 20.11
N LYS A 115 -1.74 -5.98 21.02
CA LYS A 115 -1.71 -6.75 22.28
C LYS A 115 -1.67 -8.24 22.02
N TRP A 116 -2.57 -8.75 21.18
CA TRP A 116 -2.61 -10.15 20.78
C TRP A 116 -1.27 -10.63 20.20
N TYR A 117 -0.65 -9.84 19.33
CA TYR A 117 0.66 -10.15 18.77
C TYR A 117 1.76 -10.17 19.85
N GLY A 118 1.74 -9.22 20.78
CA GLY A 118 2.65 -9.18 21.93
C GLY A 118 2.51 -10.40 22.84
N ASP A 119 1.27 -10.79 23.16
CA ASP A 119 0.96 -11.96 23.98
C ASP A 119 1.44 -13.26 23.31
N LEU A 120 1.33 -13.37 21.98
CA LEU A 120 1.84 -14.52 21.24
C LEU A 120 3.37 -14.65 21.38
N ARG A 121 4.11 -13.54 21.24
CA ARG A 121 5.57 -13.56 21.46
C ARG A 121 5.91 -13.99 22.89
N GLN A 122 5.22 -13.47 23.89
CA GLN A 122 5.45 -13.83 25.30
C GLN A 122 5.16 -15.31 25.59
N ARG A 123 4.24 -15.93 24.85
CA ARG A 123 3.91 -17.36 24.96
C ARG A 123 4.93 -18.29 24.27
N GLY A 124 6.07 -17.76 23.84
CA GLY A 124 7.13 -18.55 23.23
C GLY A 124 6.94 -18.81 21.74
N PHE A 125 5.94 -18.20 21.10
CA PHE A 125 5.87 -18.14 19.63
C PHE A 125 6.86 -17.08 19.12
N ASN A 126 8.15 -17.33 19.36
CA ASN A 126 9.25 -16.47 18.93
C ASN A 126 9.51 -16.63 17.42
N ASP A 127 9.12 -17.78 16.88
CA ASP A 127 9.19 -18.12 15.47
C ASP A 127 7.80 -18.09 14.83
N LEU A 128 6.99 -17.07 15.21
CA LEU A 128 5.88 -16.68 14.34
C LEU A 128 6.55 -16.24 13.06
N THR A 129 6.54 -17.08 12.03
CA THR A 129 6.82 -16.70 10.65
C THR A 129 5.75 -15.72 10.13
N ASN A 130 5.47 -14.65 10.87
CA ASN A 130 5.57 -13.34 10.25
C ASN A 130 7.06 -13.15 9.97
N ARG A 131 7.55 -13.82 8.91
CA ARG A 131 8.74 -13.35 8.21
C ARG A 131 8.51 -11.86 8.08
N GLU A 132 9.42 -11.03 8.62
CA GLU A 132 9.60 -9.74 7.97
C GLU A 132 9.65 -10.05 6.49
N LEU A 133 8.80 -9.41 5.68
CA LEU A 133 8.83 -9.58 4.24
C LEU A 133 10.15 -8.94 3.74
N TYR A 134 11.30 -9.55 4.06
CA TYR A 134 12.45 -9.89 3.20
C TYR A 134 13.78 -10.06 3.95
N SER A 135 14.51 -11.13 3.61
CA SER A 135 15.92 -11.08 3.22
C SER A 135 16.01 -11.31 1.70
N PHE A 136 15.61 -10.33 0.87
CA PHE A 136 15.77 -10.50 -0.60
C PHE A 136 17.22 -10.58 -1.03
N ASP A 137 18.10 -10.01 -0.20
CA ASP A 137 19.52 -9.90 -0.50
C ASP A 137 20.21 -11.28 -0.55
N GLU A 138 19.61 -12.33 0.02
CA GLU A 138 20.15 -13.70 -0.05
C GLU A 138 19.91 -14.38 -1.40
N TYR A 139 18.94 -13.92 -2.21
CA TYR A 139 18.61 -14.54 -3.51
C TYR A 139 18.79 -13.60 -4.71
N ALA A 140 19.13 -12.32 -4.50
CA ALA A 140 19.40 -11.36 -5.56
C ALA A 140 20.85 -11.44 -6.12
N GLN A 141 21.64 -12.45 -5.73
CA GLN A 141 23.01 -12.68 -6.21
C GLN A 141 23.16 -13.88 -7.16
N LEU A 142 22.13 -14.17 -7.97
CA LEU A 142 22.24 -15.12 -9.09
C LEU A 142 22.03 -14.42 -10.43
#